data_AF-A0A957IIJ6-F1
#
_entry.id   AF-A0A957IIJ6-F1
#
_cell.length_a   1.000
_cell.length_b   1.000
_cell.length_c   1.000
_cell.angle_alpha   90.00
_cell.angle_beta   90.00
_cell.angle_gamma   90.00
#
_symmetry.space_group_name_H-M   'P 1'
#
loop_
_entity.id
_entity.type
_entity.pdbx_description
1 polymer ?
#
loop_
_entity_poly.entity_id
_entity_poly.type
_entity_poly.pdbx_seq_one_letter_code
_entity_poly.pdbx_strand_id
1 'polypeptide(L)'
;MKRFIFFSSSRWLTPGIGLKRWLVVIAVGTAVIGLGVVNVLFFLERRSWLPLSVYDLLTLQFLPGSLQIILPLLVGGLLVVWGVTRMARSLMAPFQGADTSLADRIYEFSRKGRGPNIVAIGGGTGMPGLLRGLTAYTRNITAIVTVADDGGSSGRLRREFGLLPPGDFRNNLAALARDEALMTQVLQYRFGGVLGENGRSELQGHAFGNLLLAALTGITGSFDEALLAAERVLALRGRVLPSTLADVTLEADVKLPNGEIQRVVGESAIPEVNGRIQHVYLQPENVRAYPPALQAIFQADLIVMGPGSLYTSILPNLLVPDLAQALQHARAPKIYICNLATQPGETDNYSVADHVATLFEHIPTGCLDLVIANDNQSIPPDRGGGHTIYVPLIPPENLPMKTADLVDEARPWRHDGAKLAQVVMRLLS
;
A
#
# COMPACT_ATOMS: atom_id res chain seq x y z
N MET A 1 44.12 12.19 1.45
CA MET A 1 43.58 13.56 1.22
C MET A 1 42.09 13.56 1.56
N LYS A 2 41.71 14.11 2.73
CA LYS A 2 40.31 14.19 3.18
C LYS A 2 39.57 15.21 2.31
N ARG A 3 38.70 14.75 1.39
CA ARG A 3 37.73 15.63 0.72
C ARG A 3 36.70 16.04 1.76
N PHE A 4 36.78 17.28 2.23
CA PHE A 4 35.70 17.95 2.95
C PHE A 4 34.50 18.03 2.01
N ILE A 5 33.48 17.19 2.25
CA ILE A 5 32.18 17.30 1.59
C ILE A 5 31.50 18.55 2.17
N PHE A 6 31.50 19.64 1.40
CA PHE A 6 30.70 20.81 1.70
C PHE A 6 29.22 20.40 1.67
N PHE A 7 28.59 20.32 2.85
CA PHE A 7 27.14 20.21 2.97
C PHE A 7 26.51 21.45 2.33
N SER A 8 25.83 21.27 1.20
CA SER A 8 25.02 22.34 0.60
C SER A 8 23.84 22.66 1.54
N SER A 9 24.00 23.73 2.31
CA SER A 9 23.01 24.23 3.28
C SER A 9 21.74 24.74 2.59
N SER A 10 21.78 24.91 1.26
CA SER A 10 20.70 25.43 0.42
C SER A 10 19.51 24.47 0.30
N ARG A 11 19.71 23.15 0.45
CA ARG A 11 18.62 22.17 0.25
C ARG A 11 17.60 22.10 1.39
N TRP A 12 17.94 22.61 2.57
CA TRP A 12 17.01 22.72 3.72
C TRP A 12 15.94 23.80 3.52
N LEU A 13 16.19 24.72 2.59
CA LEU A 13 15.27 25.79 2.20
C LEU A 13 14.41 25.39 0.99
N THR A 14 14.42 24.13 0.56
CA THR A 14 13.52 23.68 -0.51
C THR A 14 12.05 23.75 -0.06
N PRO A 15 11.14 24.21 -0.92
CA PRO A 15 9.70 24.18 -0.63
C PRO A 15 9.23 22.73 -0.43
N GLY A 16 8.53 22.44 0.68
CA GLY A 16 7.90 21.12 0.91
C GLY A 16 8.17 20.49 2.27
N ILE A 17 9.34 20.74 2.89
CA ILE A 17 9.78 20.06 4.14
C ILE A 17 9.08 20.62 5.41
N GLY A 18 8.32 21.72 5.31
CA GLY A 18 7.57 22.30 6.43
C GLY A 18 8.41 23.01 7.51
N LEU A 19 9.74 22.82 7.53
CA LEU A 19 10.67 23.41 8.50
C LEU A 19 10.62 24.95 8.54
N LYS A 20 10.34 25.59 7.40
CA LYS A 20 10.26 27.07 7.28
C LYS A 20 9.25 27.69 8.24
N ARG A 21 8.09 27.05 8.42
CA ARG A 21 7.02 27.55 9.30
C ARG A 21 7.50 27.54 10.76
N TRP A 22 8.21 26.50 11.17
CA TRP A 22 8.74 26.36 12.52
C TRP A 22 9.92 27.29 12.80
N LEU A 23 10.79 27.57 11.81
CA LEU A 23 11.83 28.59 11.95
C LEU A 23 11.25 29.99 12.17
N VAL A 24 10.16 30.31 11.49
CA VAL A 24 9.42 31.57 11.72
C VAL A 24 8.83 31.60 13.12
N VAL A 25 8.24 30.51 13.60
CA VAL A 25 7.71 30.41 14.97
C VAL A 25 8.82 30.61 16.02
N ILE A 26 9.98 29.99 15.83
CA ILE A 26 11.14 30.17 16.73
C ILE A 26 11.61 31.63 16.71
N ALA A 27 11.76 32.23 15.52
CA ALA A 27 12.21 33.62 15.40
C ALA A 27 11.23 34.59 16.07
N VAL A 28 9.92 34.42 15.85
CA VAL A 28 8.87 35.22 16.50
C VAL A 28 8.89 35.00 18.02
N GLY A 29 9.00 33.75 18.48
CA GLY A 29 9.08 33.44 19.90
C GLY A 29 10.29 34.08 20.58
N THR A 30 11.47 34.03 19.96
CA THR A 30 12.67 34.71 20.45
C THR A 30 12.50 36.22 20.51
N ALA A 31 11.85 36.83 19.50
CA ALA A 31 11.57 38.27 19.50
C ALA A 31 10.61 38.68 20.63
N VAL A 32 9.56 37.89 20.89
CA VAL A 32 8.62 38.14 22.00
C VAL A 32 9.31 38.03 23.36
N ILE A 33 10.17 37.02 23.55
CA ILE A 33 10.97 36.89 24.77
C ILE A 33 11.90 38.09 24.92
N GLY A 34 12.58 38.51 23.85
CA GLY A 34 13.44 39.69 23.85
C GLY A 34 12.69 40.95 24.30
N LEU A 35 11.49 41.18 23.76
CA LEU A 35 10.63 42.31 24.16
C LEU A 35 10.22 42.24 25.63
N GLY A 36 9.91 41.04 26.14
CA GLY A 36 9.64 40.80 27.56
C GLY A 36 10.82 41.16 28.45
N VAL A 37 12.03 40.74 28.07
CA VAL A 37 13.28 41.05 28.81
C VAL A 37 13.54 42.55 28.84
N VAL A 38 13.38 43.26 27.72
CA VAL A 38 13.53 44.73 27.67
C VAL A 38 12.53 45.42 28.60
N ASN A 39 11.26 45.00 28.60
CA ASN A 39 10.25 45.57 29.50
C ASN A 39 10.57 45.32 30.98
N VAL A 40 11.11 44.16 31.33
CA VAL A 40 11.56 43.86 32.70
C VAL A 40 12.73 44.76 33.10
N LEU A 41 13.72 44.95 32.22
CA LEU A 41 14.84 45.85 32.49
C LEU A 41 14.37 47.29 32.75
N PHE A 42 13.44 47.79 31.93
CA PHE A 42 12.84 49.12 32.11
C PHE A 42 12.04 49.23 33.42
N PHE A 43 11.31 48.18 33.80
CA PHE A 43 10.59 48.13 35.07
C PHE A 43 11.53 48.19 36.28
N LEU A 44 12.64 47.45 36.23
CA LEU A 44 13.64 47.40 37.32
C LEU A 44 14.41 48.71 37.45
N GLU A 45 14.74 49.36 36.33
CA GLU A 45 15.34 50.70 36.30
C GLU A 45 14.40 51.73 36.94
N ARG A 46 13.13 51.75 36.51
CA ARG A 46 12.12 52.72 37.01
C ARG A 46 11.88 52.60 38.52
N ARG A 47 12.08 51.40 39.09
CA ARG A 47 11.93 51.14 40.53
C ARG A 47 13.24 51.32 41.31
N SER A 48 14.31 51.73 40.65
CA SER A 48 15.66 51.90 41.19
C SER A 48 16.22 50.62 41.84
N TRP A 49 15.76 49.46 41.37
CA TRP A 49 16.19 48.16 41.87
C TRP A 49 17.44 47.65 41.15
N LEU A 50 17.78 48.24 40.01
CA LEU A 50 19.00 47.96 39.27
C LEU A 50 19.99 49.14 39.38
N PRO A 51 21.26 48.91 39.74
CA PRO A 51 22.28 49.94 39.65
C PRO A 51 22.45 50.45 38.21
N LEU A 52 22.58 51.76 38.04
CA LEU A 52 22.72 52.41 36.72
C LEU A 52 23.87 51.81 35.88
N SER A 53 25.01 51.54 36.51
CA SER A 53 26.16 50.91 35.84
C SER A 53 25.86 49.52 35.26
N VAL A 54 24.97 48.76 35.90
CA VAL A 54 24.55 47.44 35.44
C VAL A 54 23.53 47.57 34.30
N TYR A 55 22.64 48.55 34.39
CA TYR A 55 21.66 48.83 33.35
C TYR A 55 22.32 49.29 32.05
N ASP A 56 23.28 50.21 32.13
CA ASP A 56 24.01 50.76 30.98
C ASP A 56 24.82 49.68 30.25
N LEU A 57 25.37 48.72 31.01
CA LEU A 57 26.09 47.57 30.45
C LEU A 57 25.15 46.60 29.75
N LEU A 58 24.01 46.25 30.38
CA LEU A 58 23.04 45.29 29.83
C LEU A 58 22.29 45.83 28.60
N THR A 59 22.06 47.14 28.54
CA THR A 59 21.40 47.81 27.41
C THR A 59 22.38 48.39 26.38
N LEU A 60 23.69 48.18 26.59
CA LEU A 60 24.77 48.61 25.70
C LEU A 60 24.82 50.14 25.48
N GLN A 61 24.46 50.95 26.48
CA GLN A 61 24.37 52.41 26.34
C GLN A 61 25.69 53.10 26.02
N PHE A 62 26.82 52.44 26.25
CA PHE A 62 28.15 52.91 25.86
C PHE A 62 28.37 52.94 24.33
N LEU A 63 27.46 52.34 23.54
CA LEU A 63 27.50 52.36 22.08
C LEU A 63 26.55 53.42 21.48
N PRO A 64 26.81 53.92 20.26
CA PRO A 64 25.85 54.71 19.50
C PRO A 64 24.51 53.99 19.33
N GLY A 65 23.39 54.72 19.39
CA GLY A 65 22.04 54.12 19.37
C GLY A 65 21.74 53.20 18.18
N SER A 66 22.35 53.43 17.01
CA SER A 66 22.23 52.52 15.86
C SER A 66 22.90 51.16 16.09
N LEU A 67 24.07 51.15 16.75
CA LEU A 67 24.82 49.94 17.07
C LEU A 67 24.18 49.14 18.20
N GLN A 68 23.48 49.80 19.13
CA GLN A 68 22.71 49.15 20.20
C GLN A 68 21.61 48.23 19.64
N ILE A 69 21.07 48.53 18.46
CA ILE A 69 19.99 47.75 17.83
C ILE A 69 20.58 46.72 16.84
N ILE A 70 21.53 47.14 16.00
CA ILE A 70 22.07 46.29 14.93
C ILE A 70 22.89 45.12 15.50
N LEU A 71 23.72 45.38 16.51
CA LEU A 71 24.64 44.36 17.04
C LEU A 71 23.91 43.18 17.69
N PRO A 72 22.93 43.37 18.61
CA PRO A 72 22.21 42.25 19.21
C PRO A 72 21.35 41.49 18.20
N LEU A 73 20.76 42.19 17.21
CA LEU A 73 19.93 41.56 16.19
C LEU A 73 20.76 40.66 15.26
N LEU A 74 21.96 41.12 14.89
CA LEU A 74 22.88 40.35 14.03
C LEU A 74 23.50 39.18 14.81
N VAL A 75 24.05 39.43 16.00
CA VAL A 75 24.65 38.37 16.85
C VAL A 75 23.60 37.35 17.29
N GLY A 76 22.44 37.81 17.74
CA GLY A 76 21.31 36.95 18.11
C GLY A 76 20.81 36.13 16.92
N GLY A 77 20.66 36.74 15.75
CA GLY A 77 20.31 36.04 14.52
C GLY A 77 21.33 34.94 14.17
N LEU A 78 22.63 35.25 14.22
CA LEU A 78 23.69 34.28 13.99
C LEU A 78 23.70 33.13 15.02
N LEU A 79 23.47 33.43 16.30
CA LEU A 79 23.39 32.43 17.36
C LEU A 79 22.18 31.51 17.19
N VAL A 80 21.02 32.05 16.80
CA VAL A 80 19.83 31.24 16.50
C VAL A 80 20.11 30.32 15.32
N VAL A 81 20.68 30.84 14.22
CA VAL A 81 21.05 30.03 13.06
C VAL A 81 22.08 28.95 13.44
N TRP A 82 23.09 29.30 14.23
CA TRP A 82 24.10 28.37 14.71
C TRP A 82 23.52 27.29 15.63
N GLY A 83 22.66 27.66 16.57
CA GLY A 83 21.98 26.74 17.49
C GLY A 83 21.07 25.76 16.76
N VAL A 84 20.23 26.26 15.84
CA VAL A 84 19.36 25.44 15.00
C VAL A 84 20.18 24.47 14.14
N THR A 85 21.23 24.95 13.48
CA THR A 85 22.06 24.11 12.61
C THR A 85 22.84 23.05 13.41
N ARG A 86 23.31 23.38 14.62
CA ARG A 86 23.99 22.43 15.50
C ARG A 86 23.05 21.39 16.09
N MET A 87 21.84 21.79 16.48
CA MET A 87 20.79 20.87 16.94
C MET A 87 20.40 19.89 15.84
N ALA A 88 20.17 20.40 14.62
CA ALA A 88 19.93 19.55 13.47
C ALA A 88 21.07 18.54 13.26
N ARG A 89 22.34 18.98 13.31
CA ARG A 89 23.50 18.09 13.18
C ARG A 89 23.59 17.04 14.28
N SER A 90 23.28 17.40 15.53
CA SER A 90 23.31 16.47 16.67
C SER A 90 22.26 15.38 16.55
N LEU A 91 21.05 15.71 16.07
CA LEU A 91 20.00 14.73 15.79
C LEU A 91 20.35 13.85 14.58
N MET A 92 21.16 14.36 13.65
CA MET A 92 21.60 13.63 12.45
C MET A 92 22.80 12.71 12.68
N ALA A 93 23.55 12.88 13.77
CA ALA A 93 24.76 12.10 14.06
C ALA A 93 24.57 10.57 14.08
N PRO A 94 23.46 10.00 14.61
CA PRO A 94 23.22 8.55 14.61
C PRO A 94 22.90 7.95 13.23
N PHE A 95 22.65 8.78 12.20
CA PHE A 95 22.10 8.34 10.92
C PHE A 95 23.06 8.53 9.73
N GLN A 96 24.35 8.81 9.98
CA GLN A 96 25.34 9.17 8.96
C GLN A 96 25.86 7.98 8.11
N GLY A 97 25.35 6.76 8.33
CA GLY A 97 25.83 5.54 7.68
C GLY A 97 25.13 5.13 6.38
N ALA A 98 24.22 5.92 5.82
CA ALA A 98 23.49 5.54 4.60
C ALA A 98 23.74 6.54 3.45
N ASP A 99 24.15 6.03 2.29
CA ASP A 99 24.60 6.73 1.07
C ASP A 99 23.59 7.69 0.38
N THR A 100 22.48 8.04 1.03
CA THR A 100 21.46 8.97 0.52
C THR A 100 21.17 10.04 1.55
N SER A 101 21.13 11.32 1.17
CA SER A 101 20.95 12.40 2.14
C SER A 101 19.60 12.22 2.84
N LEU A 102 19.58 12.26 4.17
CA LEU A 102 18.38 12.10 4.99
C LEU A 102 17.28 13.10 4.60
N ALA A 103 17.66 14.27 4.09
CA ALA A 103 16.74 15.25 3.53
C ALA A 103 15.95 14.68 2.34
N ASP A 104 16.61 13.90 1.47
CA ASP A 104 15.95 13.22 0.34
C ASP A 104 14.98 12.16 0.85
N ARG A 105 15.33 11.41 1.92
CA ARG A 105 14.42 10.44 2.55
C ARG A 105 13.21 11.09 3.22
N ILE A 106 13.40 12.22 3.91
CA ILE A 106 12.31 12.99 4.53
C ILE A 106 11.44 13.64 3.46
N TYR A 107 12.05 14.16 2.39
CA TYR A 107 11.33 14.74 1.27
C TYR A 107 10.52 13.68 0.52
N GLU A 108 11.10 12.52 0.22
CA GLU A 108 10.37 11.39 -0.35
C GLU A 108 9.27 10.88 0.58
N PHE A 109 9.52 10.79 1.88
CA PHE A 109 8.52 10.40 2.87
C PHE A 109 7.33 11.36 2.85
N SER A 110 7.58 12.67 2.88
CA SER A 110 6.53 13.70 2.85
C SER A 110 5.82 13.77 1.50
N ARG A 111 6.51 13.51 0.39
CA ARG A 111 5.92 13.51 -0.96
C ARG A 111 5.02 12.30 -1.15
N LYS A 112 5.47 11.09 -0.78
CA LYS A 112 4.69 9.86 -0.92
C LYS A 112 3.46 9.82 0.00
N GLY A 113 3.51 10.50 1.16
CA GLY A 113 2.32 10.67 2.02
C GLY A 113 1.25 11.60 1.42
N ARG A 114 1.60 12.39 0.41
CA ARG A 114 0.69 13.21 -0.40
C ARG A 114 0.44 12.61 -1.79
N GLY A 115 0.83 11.35 -2.00
CA GLY A 115 0.58 10.63 -3.24
C GLY A 115 -0.91 10.32 -3.44
N PRO A 116 -1.32 9.92 -4.65
CA PRO A 116 -2.70 9.59 -4.94
C PRO A 116 -3.19 8.40 -4.10
N ASN A 117 -4.48 8.39 -3.80
CA ASN A 117 -5.19 7.28 -3.18
C ASN A 117 -5.46 6.21 -4.25
N ILE A 118 -4.81 5.05 -4.14
CA ILE A 118 -4.98 3.95 -5.12
C ILE A 118 -5.63 2.77 -4.42
N VAL A 119 -6.77 2.32 -4.96
CA VAL A 119 -7.44 1.10 -4.52
C VAL A 119 -7.11 -0.03 -5.49
N ALA A 120 -6.58 -1.13 -4.99
CA ALA A 120 -6.38 -2.36 -5.75
C ALA A 120 -7.38 -3.41 -5.27
N ILE A 121 -8.14 -4.03 -6.18
CA ILE A 121 -9.16 -5.04 -5.89
C ILE A 121 -8.74 -6.35 -6.54
N GLY A 122 -8.65 -7.42 -5.74
CA GLY A 122 -8.30 -8.73 -6.26
C GLY A 122 -7.88 -9.70 -5.17
N GLY A 123 -6.96 -10.59 -5.52
CA GLY A 123 -6.48 -11.66 -4.66
C GLY A 123 -5.26 -12.36 -5.27
N GLY A 124 -4.89 -13.48 -4.67
CA GLY A 124 -3.87 -14.39 -5.18
C GLY A 124 -2.46 -13.81 -5.25
N THR A 125 -1.71 -14.24 -6.26
CA THR A 125 -0.24 -14.04 -6.32
C THR A 125 0.20 -12.89 -7.23
N GLY A 126 -0.69 -12.35 -8.06
CA GLY A 126 -0.41 -11.24 -8.97
C GLY A 126 -0.45 -9.87 -8.29
N MET A 127 -1.50 -9.61 -7.51
CA MET A 127 -1.72 -8.35 -6.80
C MET A 127 -0.55 -7.92 -5.89
N PRO A 128 0.12 -8.81 -5.13
CA PRO A 128 1.34 -8.47 -4.39
C PRO A 128 2.43 -7.81 -5.24
N GLY A 129 2.56 -8.19 -6.53
CA GLY A 129 3.51 -7.58 -7.46
C GLY A 129 3.18 -6.12 -7.78
N LEU A 130 1.90 -5.86 -8.08
CA LEU A 130 1.39 -4.50 -8.29
C LEU A 130 1.59 -3.64 -7.04
N LEU A 131 1.18 -4.13 -5.87
CA LEU A 131 1.28 -3.40 -4.60
C LEU A 131 2.71 -2.97 -4.30
N ARG A 132 3.69 -3.88 -4.45
CA ARG A 132 5.11 -3.59 -4.28
C ARG A 132 5.58 -2.46 -5.19
N GLY A 133 5.23 -2.54 -6.48
CA GLY A 133 5.56 -1.51 -7.46
C GLY A 133 4.96 -0.15 -7.11
N LEU A 134 3.71 -0.12 -6.66
CA LEU A 134 3.01 1.12 -6.26
C LEU A 134 3.63 1.80 -5.03
N THR A 135 4.28 1.06 -4.12
CA THR A 135 4.95 1.65 -2.94
C THR A 135 6.10 2.61 -3.31
N ALA A 136 6.59 2.54 -4.55
CA ALA A 136 7.55 3.50 -5.09
C ALA A 136 6.93 4.89 -5.30
N TYR A 137 5.62 4.98 -5.51
CA TYR A 137 4.91 6.19 -5.93
C TYR A 137 4.04 6.80 -4.83
N THR A 138 3.30 5.98 -4.09
CA THR A 138 2.36 6.42 -3.05
C THR A 138 2.42 5.52 -1.81
N ARG A 139 1.97 6.05 -0.67
CA ARG A 139 1.71 5.26 0.56
C ARG A 139 0.22 5.10 0.84
N ASN A 140 -0.61 5.74 0.01
CA ASN A 140 -2.05 5.74 0.16
C ASN A 140 -2.63 4.61 -0.71
N ILE A 141 -2.17 3.38 -0.45
CA ILE A 141 -2.58 2.18 -1.17
C ILE A 141 -3.57 1.42 -0.31
N THR A 142 -4.73 1.07 -0.86
CA THR A 142 -5.69 0.17 -0.19
C THR A 142 -5.90 -1.06 -1.06
N ALA A 143 -5.54 -2.23 -0.54
CA ALA A 143 -5.85 -3.51 -1.17
C ALA A 143 -7.18 -4.05 -0.61
N ILE A 144 -8.16 -4.32 -1.47
CA ILE A 144 -9.41 -4.99 -1.13
C ILE A 144 -9.30 -6.44 -1.58
N VAL A 145 -9.50 -7.36 -0.64
CA VAL A 145 -9.19 -8.79 -0.80
C VAL A 145 -10.41 -9.65 -0.50
N THR A 146 -10.62 -10.69 -1.30
CA THR A 146 -11.70 -11.65 -1.09
C THR A 146 -11.44 -12.52 0.14
N VAL A 147 -12.52 -12.95 0.80
CA VAL A 147 -12.48 -13.88 1.95
C VAL A 147 -13.04 -15.26 1.58
N ALA A 148 -13.09 -15.58 0.29
CA ALA A 148 -13.67 -16.84 -0.21
C ALA A 148 -12.66 -18.01 -0.35
N ASP A 149 -11.37 -17.77 -0.14
CA ASP A 149 -10.30 -18.78 -0.18
C ASP A 149 -10.61 -19.94 0.79
N ASP A 150 -10.51 -21.18 0.30
CA ASP A 150 -10.66 -22.40 1.08
C ASP A 150 -9.50 -23.38 0.90
N GLY A 151 -8.41 -22.95 0.25
CA GLY A 151 -7.26 -23.76 -0.07
C GLY A 151 -6.26 -23.93 1.08
N GLY A 152 -5.57 -25.08 1.09
CA GLY A 152 -4.33 -25.30 1.85
C GLY A 152 -4.39 -24.93 3.34
N SER A 153 -3.47 -24.07 3.78
CA SER A 153 -3.40 -23.63 5.18
C SER A 153 -4.53 -22.68 5.56
N SER A 154 -5.08 -21.91 4.61
CA SER A 154 -6.18 -20.98 4.87
C SER A 154 -7.46 -21.76 5.18
N GLY A 155 -7.80 -22.73 4.32
CA GLY A 155 -8.98 -23.58 4.50
C GLY A 155 -8.95 -24.47 5.74
N ARG A 156 -7.76 -24.89 6.21
CA ARG A 156 -7.66 -25.59 7.50
C ARG A 156 -8.00 -24.68 8.67
N LEU A 157 -7.41 -23.49 8.73
CA LEU A 157 -7.69 -22.53 9.82
C LEU A 157 -9.15 -22.07 9.81
N ARG A 158 -9.74 -21.90 8.62
CA ARG A 158 -11.16 -21.59 8.47
C ARG A 158 -12.05 -22.67 9.07
N ARG A 159 -11.78 -23.96 8.77
CA ARG A 159 -12.56 -25.09 9.29
C ARG A 159 -12.34 -25.35 10.79
N GLU A 160 -11.12 -25.19 11.28
CA GLU A 160 -10.75 -25.52 12.67
C GLU A 160 -11.12 -24.40 13.65
N PHE A 161 -11.02 -23.13 13.24
CA PHE A 161 -11.19 -21.98 14.13
C PHE A 161 -12.33 -21.02 13.72
N GLY A 162 -13.05 -21.30 12.63
CA GLY A 162 -14.14 -20.43 12.14
C GLY A 162 -13.66 -19.04 11.72
N LEU A 163 -12.39 -18.93 11.32
CA LEU A 163 -11.75 -17.67 10.95
C LEU A 163 -11.86 -17.42 9.44
N LEU A 164 -11.96 -16.15 9.04
CA LEU A 164 -11.82 -15.77 7.63
C LEU A 164 -10.45 -16.20 7.09
N PRO A 165 -10.36 -16.64 5.82
CA PRO A 165 -9.15 -17.22 5.28
C PRO A 165 -8.01 -16.19 5.20
N PRO A 166 -6.88 -16.43 5.90
CA PRO A 166 -5.81 -15.43 6.02
C PRO A 166 -4.84 -15.39 4.82
N GLY A 167 -4.93 -16.32 3.87
CA GLY A 167 -3.90 -16.57 2.86
C GLY A 167 -3.59 -15.37 1.97
N ASP A 168 -4.62 -14.81 1.35
CA ASP A 168 -4.47 -13.64 0.48
C ASP A 168 -4.15 -12.37 1.28
N PHE A 169 -4.70 -12.21 2.48
CA PHE A 169 -4.34 -11.12 3.38
C PHE A 169 -2.84 -11.15 3.69
N ARG A 170 -2.31 -12.31 4.08
CA ARG A 170 -0.88 -12.51 4.33
C ARG A 170 -0.02 -12.08 3.15
N ASN A 171 -0.38 -12.48 1.92
CA ASN A 171 0.39 -12.14 0.72
C ASN A 171 0.45 -10.62 0.47
N ASN A 172 -0.69 -9.94 0.64
CA ASN A 172 -0.80 -8.49 0.43
C ASN A 172 -0.19 -7.68 1.59
N LEU A 173 -0.31 -8.15 2.84
CA LEU A 173 0.36 -7.58 4.00
C LEU A 173 1.88 -7.63 3.84
N ALA A 174 2.42 -8.76 3.40
CA ALA A 174 3.86 -8.89 3.12
C ALA A 174 4.33 -7.90 2.05
N ALA A 175 3.54 -7.72 0.98
CA ALA A 175 3.85 -6.79 -0.12
C ALA A 175 3.86 -5.32 0.30
N LEU A 176 3.11 -4.95 1.33
CA LEU A 176 3.02 -3.58 1.83
C LEU A 176 3.89 -3.32 3.07
N ALA A 177 4.59 -4.32 3.60
CA ALA A 177 5.42 -4.18 4.79
C ALA A 177 6.61 -3.22 4.56
N ARG A 178 7.00 -2.47 5.60
CA ARG A 178 8.09 -1.48 5.48
C ARG A 178 9.45 -2.10 5.16
N ASP A 179 9.75 -3.23 5.80
CA ASP A 179 10.91 -4.08 5.53
C ASP A 179 10.43 -5.34 4.80
N GLU A 180 10.10 -5.15 3.53
CA GLU A 180 9.51 -6.18 2.68
C GLU A 180 10.38 -7.45 2.63
N ALA A 181 11.70 -7.32 2.51
CA ALA A 181 12.58 -8.46 2.27
C ALA A 181 12.60 -9.45 3.45
N LEU A 182 12.75 -8.94 4.68
CA LEU A 182 12.71 -9.78 5.87
C LEU A 182 11.26 -10.20 6.20
N MET A 183 10.31 -9.26 6.12
CA MET A 183 8.93 -9.55 6.52
C MET A 183 8.24 -10.53 5.58
N THR A 184 8.57 -10.50 4.28
CA THR A 184 8.12 -11.52 3.33
C THR A 184 8.65 -12.88 3.72
N GLN A 185 9.93 -13.01 4.08
CA GLN A 185 10.48 -14.31 4.52
C GLN A 185 9.78 -14.83 5.77
N VAL A 186 9.53 -13.97 6.75
CA VAL A 186 8.85 -14.35 8.01
C VAL A 186 7.39 -14.74 7.75
N LEU A 187 6.62 -13.89 7.07
CA LEU A 187 5.20 -14.15 6.84
C LEU A 187 4.97 -15.35 5.89
N GLN A 188 5.87 -15.54 4.92
CA GLN A 188 5.80 -16.65 3.97
C GLN A 188 6.46 -17.94 4.49
N TYR A 189 7.14 -17.90 5.63
CA TYR A 189 7.72 -19.10 6.24
C TYR A 189 6.63 -20.15 6.45
N ARG A 190 6.85 -21.34 5.88
CA ARG A 190 5.98 -22.49 6.03
C ARG A 190 6.68 -23.50 6.91
N PHE A 191 6.03 -23.91 7.99
CA PHE A 191 6.58 -24.89 8.91
C PHE A 191 6.77 -26.24 8.19
N GLY A 192 8.00 -26.75 8.23
CA GLY A 192 8.32 -28.10 7.80
C GLY A 192 7.77 -29.14 8.79
N GLY A 193 7.69 -30.39 8.34
CA GLY A 193 7.31 -31.50 9.21
C GLY A 193 8.49 -31.96 10.05
N VAL A 194 8.46 -31.68 11.35
CA VAL A 194 9.11 -32.55 12.35
C VAL A 194 7.98 -33.39 12.93
N LEU A 195 8.08 -34.72 12.79
CA LEU A 195 7.14 -35.66 13.39
C LEU A 195 7.25 -35.52 14.91
N GLY A 196 6.16 -35.15 15.58
CA GLY A 196 6.10 -35.23 17.04
C GLY A 196 6.12 -36.69 17.50
N GLU A 197 6.25 -36.92 18.81
CA GLU A 197 6.20 -38.26 19.44
C GLU A 197 4.93 -39.06 19.06
N ASN A 198 3.89 -38.36 18.58
CA ASN A 198 2.58 -38.88 18.21
C ASN A 198 2.46 -39.21 16.71
N GLY A 199 3.54 -39.04 15.91
CA GLY A 199 3.52 -39.23 14.45
C GLY A 199 2.73 -38.17 13.68
N ARG A 200 2.25 -37.11 14.33
CA ARG A 200 1.55 -35.97 13.73
C ARG A 200 2.38 -34.70 13.92
N SER A 201 2.32 -33.81 12.94
CA SER A 201 2.95 -32.50 13.02
C SER A 201 1.85 -31.44 12.90
N GLU A 202 1.41 -30.92 14.05
CA GLU A 202 0.26 -30.01 14.16
C GLU A 202 0.47 -28.70 13.38
N LEU A 203 1.72 -28.27 13.23
CA LEU A 203 2.08 -27.06 12.50
C LEU A 203 2.45 -27.33 11.03
N GLN A 204 2.55 -28.59 10.61
CA GLN A 204 3.08 -28.91 9.29
C GLN A 204 2.26 -28.28 8.17
N GLY A 205 2.97 -27.56 7.31
CA GLY A 205 2.38 -26.88 6.18
C GLY A 205 1.57 -25.64 6.53
N HIS A 206 1.47 -25.21 7.80
CA HIS A 206 0.93 -23.89 8.12
C HIS A 206 1.95 -22.80 7.73
N ALA A 207 1.46 -21.69 7.21
CA ALA A 207 2.28 -20.49 7.05
C ALA A 207 2.28 -19.68 8.35
N PHE A 208 3.44 -19.20 8.79
CA PHE A 208 3.54 -18.38 9.99
C PHE A 208 2.64 -17.16 9.93
N GLY A 209 2.57 -16.46 8.78
CA GLY A 209 1.68 -15.31 8.63
C GLY A 209 0.19 -15.65 8.83
N ASN A 210 -0.23 -16.86 8.48
CA ASN A 210 -1.62 -17.30 8.72
C ASN A 210 -1.86 -17.52 10.22
N LEU A 211 -0.89 -18.10 10.93
CA LEU A 211 -0.96 -18.29 12.38
C LEU A 211 -0.91 -16.95 13.13
N LEU A 212 -0.11 -15.99 12.65
CA LEU A 212 -0.08 -14.64 13.20
C LEU A 212 -1.46 -13.98 13.09
N LEU A 213 -2.10 -14.04 11.92
CA LEU A 213 -3.44 -13.48 11.72
C LEU A 213 -4.49 -14.20 12.58
N ALA A 214 -4.40 -15.52 12.70
CA ALA A 214 -5.27 -16.29 13.58
C ALA A 214 -5.11 -15.89 15.05
N ALA A 215 -3.86 -15.76 15.52
CA ALA A 215 -3.56 -15.34 16.88
C ALA A 215 -4.06 -13.90 17.15
N LEU A 216 -3.83 -12.97 16.22
CA LEU A 216 -4.33 -11.60 16.34
C LEU A 216 -5.86 -11.56 16.38
N THR A 217 -6.54 -12.41 15.60
CA THR A 217 -8.00 -12.51 15.63
C THR A 217 -8.50 -13.05 16.97
N GLY A 218 -7.86 -14.09 17.50
CA GLY A 218 -8.18 -14.61 18.83
C GLY A 218 -7.93 -13.62 19.97
N ILE A 219 -6.93 -12.74 19.86
CA ILE A 219 -6.60 -11.73 20.87
C ILE A 219 -7.53 -10.51 20.79
N THR A 220 -7.81 -10.04 19.58
CA THR A 220 -8.61 -8.80 19.36
C THR A 220 -10.11 -9.06 19.37
N GLY A 221 -10.54 -10.31 19.16
CA GLY A 221 -11.93 -10.73 19.18
C GLY A 221 -12.65 -10.61 17.82
N SER A 222 -12.05 -9.95 16.83
CA SER A 222 -12.62 -9.82 15.48
C SER A 222 -11.54 -9.74 14.40
N PHE A 223 -11.87 -10.16 13.19
CA PHE A 223 -10.90 -10.23 12.08
C PHE A 223 -10.46 -8.85 11.59
N ASP A 224 -11.35 -7.87 11.59
CA ASP A 224 -11.04 -6.49 11.22
C ASP A 224 -10.09 -5.80 12.21
N GLU A 225 -10.30 -5.98 13.51
CA GLU A 225 -9.36 -5.48 14.53
C GLU A 225 -8.01 -6.20 14.45
N ALA A 226 -8.00 -7.49 14.10
CA ALA A 226 -6.77 -8.24 13.85
C ALA A 226 -5.98 -7.67 12.68
N LEU A 227 -6.65 -7.28 11.59
CA LEU A 227 -6.02 -6.62 10.45
C LEU A 227 -5.45 -5.25 10.86
N LEU A 228 -6.18 -4.45 11.64
CA LEU A 228 -5.66 -3.18 12.16
C LEU A 228 -4.44 -3.38 13.07
N ALA A 229 -4.43 -4.44 13.89
CA ALA A 229 -3.27 -4.79 14.69
C ALA A 229 -2.08 -5.23 13.81
N ALA A 230 -2.33 -6.07 12.80
CA ALA A 230 -1.32 -6.50 11.84
C ALA A 230 -0.72 -5.30 11.08
N GLU A 231 -1.55 -4.34 10.65
CA GLU A 231 -1.11 -3.10 9.99
C GLU A 231 -0.08 -2.34 10.85
N ARG A 232 -0.32 -2.26 12.17
CA ARG A 232 0.57 -1.58 13.13
C ARG A 232 1.85 -2.37 13.39
N VAL A 233 1.74 -3.69 13.64
CA VAL A 233 2.89 -4.56 13.94
C VAL A 233 3.84 -4.66 12.75
N LEU A 234 3.30 -4.74 11.53
CA LEU A 234 4.07 -4.88 10.29
C LEU A 234 4.50 -3.53 9.68
N ALA A 235 4.05 -2.41 10.28
CA ALA A 235 4.33 -1.04 9.85
C ALA A 235 4.10 -0.82 8.34
N LEU A 236 2.91 -1.14 7.86
CA LEU A 236 2.60 -1.15 6.42
C LEU A 236 2.68 0.23 5.75
N ARG A 237 2.88 0.22 4.43
CA ARG A 237 2.79 1.38 3.52
C ARG A 237 1.47 1.37 2.73
N GLY A 238 0.37 1.22 3.44
CA GLY A 238 -0.96 1.08 2.88
C GLY A 238 -1.85 0.30 3.83
N ARG A 239 -3.00 -0.16 3.32
CA ARG A 239 -4.00 -0.92 4.07
C ARG A 239 -4.42 -2.16 3.30
N VAL A 240 -4.81 -3.21 4.04
CA VAL A 240 -5.40 -4.43 3.46
C VAL A 240 -6.75 -4.65 4.11
N LEU A 241 -7.81 -4.58 3.32
CA LEU A 241 -9.19 -4.63 3.76
C LEU A 241 -9.89 -5.85 3.16
N PRO A 242 -10.77 -6.52 3.90
CA PRO A 242 -11.60 -7.57 3.34
C PRO A 242 -12.72 -6.96 2.49
N SER A 243 -13.17 -7.69 1.47
CA SER A 243 -14.35 -7.32 0.70
C SER A 243 -15.63 -7.34 1.55
N THR A 244 -15.74 -8.34 2.44
CA THR A 244 -16.80 -8.52 3.41
C THR A 244 -16.26 -9.15 4.70
N LEU A 245 -16.94 -8.95 5.83
CA LEU A 245 -16.67 -9.68 7.06
C LEU A 245 -17.53 -10.96 7.19
N ALA A 246 -18.44 -11.20 6.24
CA ALA A 246 -19.21 -12.43 6.20
C ALA A 246 -18.31 -13.60 5.77
N ASP A 247 -18.52 -14.76 6.39
CA ASP A 247 -17.91 -16.00 5.95
C ASP A 247 -18.60 -16.46 4.66
N VAL A 248 -17.90 -16.37 3.52
CA VAL A 248 -18.44 -16.70 2.20
C VAL A 248 -17.68 -17.83 1.53
N THR A 249 -18.40 -18.66 0.81
CA THR A 249 -17.86 -19.71 -0.04
C THR A 249 -18.10 -19.33 -1.49
N LEU A 250 -17.06 -19.47 -2.32
CA LEU A 250 -17.19 -19.32 -3.77
C LEU A 250 -17.75 -20.61 -4.34
N GLU A 251 -18.74 -20.50 -5.20
CA GLU A 251 -19.28 -21.63 -5.93
C GLU A 251 -19.40 -21.28 -7.43
N ALA A 252 -19.38 -22.29 -8.31
CA ALA A 252 -19.38 -22.11 -9.77
C ALA A 252 -20.32 -23.08 -10.51
N ASP A 253 -20.84 -22.65 -11.66
CA ASP A 253 -21.47 -23.53 -12.67
C ASP A 253 -20.39 -23.87 -13.68
N VAL A 254 -20.02 -25.15 -13.73
CA VAL A 254 -19.02 -25.65 -14.67
C VAL A 254 -19.73 -26.51 -15.70
N LYS A 255 -19.65 -26.11 -16.96
CA LYS A 255 -20.15 -26.89 -18.09
C LYS A 255 -19.12 -27.95 -18.47
N LEU A 256 -19.47 -29.21 -18.26
CA LEU A 256 -18.63 -30.36 -18.55
C LEU A 256 -18.57 -30.65 -20.06
N PRO A 257 -17.59 -31.45 -20.54
CA PRO A 257 -17.47 -31.81 -21.96
C PRO A 257 -18.69 -32.56 -22.53
N ASN A 258 -19.45 -33.26 -21.68
CA ASN A 258 -20.71 -33.92 -22.04
C ASN A 258 -21.90 -32.94 -22.18
N GLY A 259 -21.70 -31.66 -21.88
CA GLY A 259 -22.70 -30.60 -21.95
C GLY A 259 -23.50 -30.39 -20.66
N GLU A 260 -23.36 -31.25 -19.66
CA GLU A 260 -24.02 -31.12 -18.35
C GLU A 260 -23.42 -29.96 -17.55
N ILE A 261 -24.25 -29.32 -16.72
CA ILE A 261 -23.80 -28.27 -15.81
C ILE A 261 -23.66 -28.89 -14.42
N GLN A 262 -22.44 -28.80 -13.87
CA GLN A 262 -22.13 -29.22 -12.52
C GLN A 262 -21.93 -28.00 -11.63
N ARG A 263 -22.58 -28.01 -10.47
CA ARG A 263 -22.32 -27.06 -9.39
C ARG A 263 -21.07 -27.50 -8.63
N VAL A 264 -20.06 -26.64 -8.57
CA VAL A 264 -18.81 -26.89 -7.85
C VAL A 264 -18.72 -25.91 -6.69
N VAL A 265 -18.46 -26.43 -5.49
CA VAL A 265 -18.39 -25.67 -4.24
C VAL A 265 -16.93 -25.58 -3.80
N GLY A 266 -16.47 -24.38 -3.51
CA GLY A 266 -15.13 -24.11 -3.00
C GLY A 266 -14.18 -23.56 -4.06
N GLU A 267 -13.43 -22.53 -3.69
CA GLU A 267 -12.48 -21.83 -4.57
C GLU A 267 -11.42 -22.78 -5.13
N SER A 268 -10.84 -23.61 -4.25
CA SER A 268 -9.77 -24.54 -4.62
C SER A 268 -10.24 -25.73 -5.46
N ALA A 269 -11.55 -26.02 -5.50
CA ALA A 269 -12.12 -27.12 -6.27
C ALA A 269 -12.53 -26.72 -7.69
N ILE A 270 -12.84 -25.43 -7.92
CA ILE A 270 -13.33 -24.93 -9.20
C ILE A 270 -12.36 -25.20 -10.37
N PRO A 271 -11.05 -24.87 -10.26
CA PRO A 271 -10.12 -25.07 -11.37
C PRO A 271 -9.78 -26.54 -11.65
N GLU A 272 -10.03 -27.44 -10.70
CA GLU A 272 -9.72 -28.88 -10.81
C GLU A 272 -10.78 -29.63 -11.65
N VAL A 273 -11.94 -29.02 -11.88
CA VAL A 273 -13.00 -29.61 -12.70
C VAL A 273 -12.70 -29.36 -14.17
N ASN A 274 -12.54 -30.44 -14.93
CA ASN A 274 -12.32 -30.39 -16.37
C ASN A 274 -13.61 -29.96 -17.10
N GLY A 275 -13.84 -28.66 -17.20
CA GLY A 275 -14.98 -28.05 -17.89
C GLY A 275 -14.81 -26.53 -18.02
N ARG A 276 -15.81 -25.86 -18.59
CA ARG A 276 -15.82 -24.41 -18.76
C ARG A 276 -16.69 -23.75 -17.70
N ILE A 277 -16.12 -22.85 -16.91
CA ILE A 277 -16.87 -22.02 -15.95
C ILE A 277 -17.85 -21.12 -16.74
N GLN A 278 -19.13 -21.19 -16.38
CA GLN A 278 -20.19 -20.35 -16.93
C GLN A 278 -20.49 -19.16 -16.02
N HIS A 279 -20.68 -19.44 -14.72
CA HIS A 279 -21.06 -18.41 -13.75
C HIS A 279 -20.49 -18.72 -12.36
N VAL A 280 -20.17 -17.67 -11.60
CA VAL A 280 -19.72 -17.75 -10.20
C VAL A 280 -20.56 -16.87 -9.29
N TYR A 281 -20.74 -17.29 -8.05
CA TYR A 281 -21.56 -16.63 -7.04
C TYR A 281 -20.99 -16.91 -5.65
N LEU A 282 -21.35 -16.05 -4.70
CA LEU A 282 -20.98 -16.19 -3.29
C LEU A 282 -22.13 -16.83 -2.53
N GLN A 283 -21.80 -17.71 -1.60
CA GLN A 283 -22.74 -18.28 -0.64
C GLN A 283 -22.28 -17.95 0.80
N PRO A 284 -23.09 -17.28 1.64
CA PRO A 284 -24.41 -16.76 1.36
C PRO A 284 -24.41 -15.66 0.28
N GLU A 285 -25.50 -15.58 -0.48
CA GLU A 285 -25.72 -14.48 -1.41
C GLU A 285 -25.98 -13.15 -0.68
N ASN A 286 -25.80 -12.02 -1.38
CA ASN A 286 -26.14 -10.67 -0.91
C ASN A 286 -25.44 -10.24 0.40
N VAL A 287 -24.21 -10.69 0.61
CA VAL A 287 -23.38 -10.23 1.73
C VAL A 287 -23.10 -8.74 1.67
N ARG A 288 -22.96 -8.13 2.85
CA ARG A 288 -22.62 -6.71 2.99
C ARG A 288 -21.13 -6.49 2.77
N ALA A 289 -20.77 -5.40 2.10
CA ALA A 289 -19.37 -5.00 2.02
C ALA A 289 -18.86 -4.50 3.37
N TYR A 290 -17.55 -4.64 3.59
CA TYR A 290 -16.90 -4.02 4.72
C TYR A 290 -16.89 -2.48 4.56
N PRO A 291 -17.49 -1.69 5.46
CA PRO A 291 -17.68 -0.25 5.23
C PRO A 291 -16.40 0.55 4.93
N PRO A 292 -15.23 0.26 5.56
CA PRO A 292 -13.97 0.91 5.19
C PRO A 292 -13.51 0.62 3.75
N ALA A 293 -13.89 -0.52 3.16
CA ALA A 293 -13.60 -0.81 1.75
C ALA A 293 -14.41 0.11 0.82
N LEU A 294 -15.69 0.34 1.14
CA LEU A 294 -16.54 1.30 0.42
C LEU A 294 -15.98 2.72 0.53
N GLN A 295 -15.57 3.12 1.74
CA GLN A 295 -14.95 4.44 1.96
C GLN A 295 -13.68 4.60 1.11
N ALA A 296 -12.84 3.58 1.03
CA ALA A 296 -11.63 3.61 0.22
C ALA A 296 -11.95 3.78 -1.27
N ILE A 297 -12.96 3.09 -1.79
CA ILE A 297 -13.43 3.23 -3.18
C ILE A 297 -13.86 4.67 -3.47
N PHE A 298 -14.66 5.29 -2.60
CA PHE A 298 -15.13 6.67 -2.81
C PHE A 298 -14.04 7.73 -2.65
N GLN A 299 -12.96 7.43 -1.91
CA GLN A 299 -11.82 8.32 -1.70
C GLN A 299 -10.68 8.09 -2.70
N ALA A 300 -10.81 7.07 -3.55
CA ALA A 300 -9.79 6.72 -4.52
C ALA A 300 -9.61 7.84 -5.57
N ASP A 301 -8.36 8.07 -5.97
CA ASP A 301 -8.03 8.79 -7.19
C ASP A 301 -7.94 7.82 -8.38
N LEU A 302 -7.68 6.53 -8.10
CA LEU A 302 -7.64 5.45 -9.08
C LEU A 302 -8.06 4.12 -8.46
N ILE A 303 -8.84 3.33 -9.21
CA ILE A 303 -9.23 1.98 -8.83
C ILE A 303 -8.70 1.00 -9.86
N VAL A 304 -8.02 -0.05 -9.38
CA VAL A 304 -7.36 -1.06 -10.20
C VAL A 304 -7.88 -2.43 -9.82
N MET A 305 -8.40 -3.18 -10.79
CA MET A 305 -8.88 -4.55 -10.62
C MET A 305 -7.85 -5.52 -11.21
N GLY A 306 -7.36 -6.43 -10.38
CA GLY A 306 -6.29 -7.34 -10.75
C GLY A 306 -4.89 -6.70 -10.69
N PRO A 307 -3.85 -7.40 -11.19
CA PRO A 307 -3.94 -8.71 -11.84
C PRO A 307 -4.25 -9.84 -10.85
N GLY A 308 -4.89 -10.90 -11.33
CA GLY A 308 -5.30 -12.05 -10.52
C GLY A 308 -6.26 -12.97 -11.28
N SER A 309 -6.44 -14.19 -10.78
CA SER A 309 -7.38 -15.16 -11.34
C SER A 309 -8.78 -14.56 -11.49
N LEU A 310 -9.37 -14.68 -12.68
CA LEU A 310 -10.59 -13.96 -13.02
C LEU A 310 -11.76 -14.39 -12.12
N TYR A 311 -11.99 -15.70 -12.02
CA TYR A 311 -13.13 -16.28 -11.33
C TYR A 311 -12.91 -16.43 -9.82
N THR A 312 -11.67 -16.65 -9.40
CA THR A 312 -11.33 -16.99 -8.00
C THR A 312 -10.70 -15.85 -7.20
N SER A 313 -10.19 -14.79 -7.85
CA SER A 313 -9.57 -13.65 -7.15
C SER A 313 -10.26 -12.31 -7.44
N ILE A 314 -10.67 -12.04 -8.67
CA ILE A 314 -11.24 -10.73 -9.04
C ILE A 314 -12.76 -10.73 -8.84
N LEU A 315 -13.48 -11.61 -9.54
CA LEU A 315 -14.93 -11.70 -9.45
C LEU A 315 -15.46 -11.87 -8.02
N PRO A 316 -14.86 -12.66 -7.11
CA PRO A 316 -15.38 -12.83 -5.76
C PRO A 316 -15.42 -11.53 -4.94
N ASN A 317 -14.53 -10.57 -5.23
CA ASN A 317 -14.63 -9.24 -4.64
C ASN A 317 -15.80 -8.44 -5.23
N LEU A 318 -16.01 -8.54 -6.54
CA LEU A 318 -17.01 -7.76 -7.28
C LEU A 318 -18.43 -8.34 -7.15
N LEU A 319 -18.57 -9.61 -6.75
CA LEU A 319 -19.85 -10.25 -6.45
C LEU A 319 -20.47 -9.77 -5.13
N VAL A 320 -19.73 -9.01 -4.30
CA VAL A 320 -20.30 -8.31 -3.15
C VAL A 320 -21.10 -7.11 -3.65
N PRO A 321 -22.45 -7.08 -3.54
CA PRO A 321 -23.28 -6.10 -4.26
C PRO A 321 -22.96 -4.66 -3.90
N ASP A 322 -22.69 -4.38 -2.62
CA ASP A 322 -22.34 -3.05 -2.14
C ASP A 322 -21.02 -2.54 -2.78
N LEU A 323 -20.02 -3.42 -3.02
CA LEU A 323 -18.78 -3.05 -3.70
C LEU A 323 -19.01 -2.76 -5.19
N ALA A 324 -19.78 -3.59 -5.89
CA ALA A 324 -20.14 -3.36 -7.28
C ALA A 324 -20.89 -2.02 -7.46
N GLN A 325 -21.85 -1.73 -6.59
CA GLN A 325 -22.58 -0.45 -6.59
C GLN A 325 -21.66 0.73 -6.29
N ALA A 326 -20.75 0.59 -5.32
CA ALA A 326 -19.78 1.64 -5.03
C ALA A 326 -18.86 1.93 -6.23
N LEU A 327 -18.42 0.89 -6.95
CA LEU A 327 -17.62 1.04 -8.18
C LEU A 327 -18.38 1.75 -9.29
N GLN A 328 -19.66 1.45 -9.46
CA GLN A 328 -20.52 2.09 -10.45
C GLN A 328 -20.69 3.60 -10.18
N HIS A 329 -20.71 4.00 -8.92
CA HIS A 329 -20.89 5.40 -8.49
C HIS A 329 -19.59 6.14 -8.17
N ALA A 330 -18.45 5.44 -8.12
CA ALA A 330 -17.16 6.04 -7.90
C ALA A 330 -16.77 6.95 -9.08
N ARG A 331 -16.21 8.11 -8.76
CA ARG A 331 -15.72 9.08 -9.77
C ARG A 331 -14.32 8.74 -10.28
N ALA A 332 -13.57 7.97 -9.50
CA ALA A 332 -12.23 7.54 -9.86
C ALA A 332 -12.26 6.67 -11.11
N PRO A 333 -11.28 6.77 -12.02
CA PRO A 333 -11.16 5.85 -13.13
C PRO A 333 -10.98 4.41 -12.61
N LYS A 334 -11.73 3.47 -13.18
CA LYS A 334 -11.69 2.04 -12.87
C LYS A 334 -11.02 1.27 -13.99
N ILE A 335 -9.88 0.65 -13.67
CA ILE A 335 -9.03 -0.02 -14.64
C ILE A 335 -9.00 -1.50 -14.33
N TYR A 336 -9.18 -2.33 -15.35
CA TYR A 336 -8.90 -3.75 -15.27
C TYR A 336 -7.52 -4.06 -15.86
N ILE A 337 -6.69 -4.78 -15.09
CA ILE A 337 -5.42 -5.33 -15.57
C ILE A 337 -5.68 -6.77 -15.98
N CYS A 338 -5.68 -7.01 -17.29
CA CYS A 338 -5.86 -8.33 -17.85
C CYS A 338 -4.69 -9.25 -17.47
N ASN A 339 -4.98 -10.52 -17.28
CA ASN A 339 -3.94 -11.51 -17.02
C ASN A 339 -2.99 -11.62 -18.23
N LEU A 340 -1.69 -11.86 -17.96
CA LEU A 340 -0.71 -12.07 -19.02
C LEU A 340 -1.04 -13.33 -19.80
N ALA A 341 -1.32 -14.41 -19.07
CA ALA A 341 -1.52 -15.73 -19.62
C ALA A 341 -2.83 -16.34 -19.14
N THR A 342 -3.38 -17.22 -19.96
CA THR A 342 -4.57 -18.01 -19.59
C THR A 342 -4.25 -18.91 -18.42
N GLN A 343 -5.24 -19.14 -17.57
CA GLN A 343 -5.11 -20.01 -16.41
C GLN A 343 -5.85 -21.32 -16.67
N PRO A 344 -5.15 -22.47 -16.63
CA PRO A 344 -5.78 -23.78 -16.81
C PRO A 344 -6.96 -23.98 -15.85
N GLY A 345 -8.09 -24.45 -16.37
CA GLY A 345 -9.31 -24.69 -15.60
C GLY A 345 -10.15 -23.45 -15.29
N GLU A 346 -9.65 -22.24 -15.59
CA GLU A 346 -10.39 -20.99 -15.38
C GLU A 346 -10.64 -20.24 -16.70
N THR A 347 -9.58 -19.89 -17.42
CA THR A 347 -9.65 -18.96 -18.58
C THR A 347 -9.01 -19.55 -19.83
N ASP A 348 -9.16 -20.87 -20.01
CA ASP A 348 -8.66 -21.58 -21.19
C ASP A 348 -9.17 -20.95 -22.49
N ASN A 349 -8.24 -20.56 -23.36
CA ASN A 349 -8.49 -19.90 -24.64
C ASN A 349 -9.16 -18.52 -24.57
N TYR A 350 -9.16 -17.85 -23.41
CA TYR A 350 -9.74 -16.51 -23.31
C TYR A 350 -8.82 -15.46 -23.92
N SER A 351 -9.40 -14.57 -24.73
CA SER A 351 -8.82 -13.30 -25.15
C SER A 351 -9.07 -12.19 -24.13
N VAL A 352 -8.50 -11.00 -24.36
CA VAL A 352 -8.80 -9.81 -23.54
C VAL A 352 -10.30 -9.46 -23.61
N ALA A 353 -10.90 -9.57 -24.80
CA ALA A 353 -12.33 -9.36 -24.99
C ALA A 353 -13.18 -10.35 -24.16
N ASP A 354 -12.78 -11.63 -24.10
CA ASP A 354 -13.49 -12.64 -23.31
C ASP A 354 -13.43 -12.33 -21.80
N HIS A 355 -12.27 -11.92 -21.28
CA HIS A 355 -12.14 -11.52 -19.88
C HIS A 355 -13.08 -10.35 -19.54
N VAL A 356 -13.14 -9.34 -20.40
CA VAL A 356 -13.99 -8.16 -20.20
C VAL A 356 -15.48 -8.52 -20.34
N ALA A 357 -15.83 -9.37 -21.31
CA ALA A 357 -17.19 -9.87 -21.48
C ALA A 357 -17.65 -10.62 -20.23
N THR A 358 -16.83 -11.55 -19.73
CA THR A 358 -17.10 -12.28 -18.48
C THR A 358 -17.27 -11.35 -17.29
N LEU A 359 -16.45 -10.29 -17.14
CA LEU A 359 -16.67 -9.32 -16.07
C LEU A 359 -18.05 -8.68 -16.18
N PHE A 360 -18.46 -8.21 -17.36
CA PHE A 360 -19.77 -7.58 -17.58
C PHE A 360 -20.96 -8.54 -17.49
N GLU A 361 -20.76 -9.85 -17.63
CA GLU A 361 -21.78 -10.86 -17.35
C GLU A 361 -22.07 -11.00 -15.84
N HIS A 362 -21.11 -10.68 -14.99
CA HIS A 362 -21.21 -10.90 -13.54
C HIS A 362 -21.44 -9.62 -12.73
N ILE A 363 -21.10 -8.45 -13.28
CA ILE A 363 -21.14 -7.18 -12.55
C ILE A 363 -21.93 -6.11 -13.33
N PRO A 364 -22.53 -5.12 -12.65
CA PRO A 364 -23.24 -4.04 -13.32
C PRO A 364 -22.38 -3.27 -14.32
N THR A 365 -23.01 -2.77 -15.38
CA THR A 365 -22.36 -1.86 -16.33
C THR A 365 -21.88 -0.58 -15.65
N GLY A 366 -20.74 -0.04 -16.10
CA GLY A 366 -20.15 1.18 -15.54
C GLY A 366 -19.13 0.94 -14.43
N CYS A 367 -18.82 -0.33 -14.11
CA CYS A 367 -17.77 -0.69 -13.14
C CYS A 367 -16.35 -0.63 -13.73
N LEU A 368 -16.19 -0.57 -15.05
CA LEU A 368 -14.88 -0.50 -15.74
C LEU A 368 -14.87 0.63 -16.76
N ASP A 369 -13.74 1.33 -16.85
CA ASP A 369 -13.51 2.44 -17.81
C ASP A 369 -12.37 2.14 -18.80
N LEU A 370 -11.44 1.23 -18.45
CA LEU A 370 -10.27 0.91 -19.25
C LEU A 370 -9.79 -0.52 -18.96
N VAL A 371 -9.34 -1.24 -19.98
CA VAL A 371 -8.53 -2.46 -19.82
C VAL A 371 -7.07 -2.20 -20.22
N ILE A 372 -6.14 -2.72 -19.43
CA ILE A 372 -4.71 -2.77 -19.73
C ILE A 372 -4.34 -4.22 -20.03
N ALA A 373 -3.66 -4.44 -21.15
CA ALA A 373 -3.15 -5.76 -21.54
C ALA A 373 -1.68 -5.69 -21.97
N ASN A 374 -1.02 -6.85 -21.99
CA ASN A 374 0.38 -6.94 -22.37
C ASN A 374 0.57 -7.14 -23.88
N ASP A 375 1.44 -6.34 -24.50
CA ASP A 375 1.83 -6.50 -25.90
C ASP A 375 3.19 -7.14 -26.12
N ASN A 376 3.96 -7.37 -25.06
CA ASN A 376 5.25 -8.03 -25.17
C ASN A 376 5.10 -9.55 -25.17
N GLN A 377 5.23 -10.17 -26.34
CA GLN A 377 5.25 -11.63 -26.51
C GLN A 377 6.65 -12.18 -26.84
N SER A 378 7.70 -11.38 -26.65
CA SER A 378 9.07 -11.75 -27.04
C SER A 378 9.65 -12.93 -26.25
N ILE A 379 9.21 -13.09 -25.00
CA ILE A 379 9.62 -14.18 -24.12
C ILE A 379 8.41 -15.07 -23.91
N PRO A 380 8.44 -16.35 -24.32
CA PRO A 380 7.27 -17.21 -24.20
C PRO A 380 7.06 -17.67 -22.74
N PRO A 381 5.82 -17.89 -22.29
CA PRO A 381 5.50 -18.19 -20.89
C PRO A 381 5.67 -19.67 -20.51
N ASP A 382 6.42 -20.45 -21.31
CA ASP A 382 6.54 -21.91 -21.29
C ASP A 382 6.87 -22.51 -19.93
N ARG A 383 7.62 -21.77 -19.11
CA ARG A 383 8.06 -22.18 -17.77
C ARG A 383 7.00 -21.98 -16.68
N GLY A 384 5.84 -21.43 -17.02
CA GLY A 384 4.70 -21.24 -16.11
C GLY A 384 3.94 -22.53 -15.77
N GLY A 385 4.16 -23.62 -16.52
CA GLY A 385 3.46 -24.90 -16.36
C GLY A 385 2.16 -24.99 -17.17
N GLY A 386 1.57 -26.18 -17.30
CA GLY A 386 0.18 -26.38 -17.75
C GLY A 386 -0.22 -25.83 -19.13
N HIS A 387 0.67 -25.85 -20.14
CA HIS A 387 0.41 -25.23 -21.45
C HIS A 387 -0.01 -23.76 -21.35
N THR A 388 0.58 -23.01 -20.40
CA THR A 388 0.38 -21.57 -20.27
C THR A 388 0.62 -20.87 -21.60
N ILE A 389 -0.38 -20.17 -22.13
CA ILE A 389 -0.29 -19.33 -23.32
C ILE A 389 -0.62 -17.89 -22.95
N TYR A 390 0.00 -16.93 -23.63
CA TYR A 390 -0.39 -15.53 -23.46
C TYR A 390 -1.86 -15.32 -23.87
N VAL A 391 -2.55 -14.45 -23.15
CA VAL A 391 -3.92 -14.03 -23.48
C VAL A 391 -3.91 -13.32 -24.83
N PRO A 392 -4.68 -13.78 -25.83
CA PRO A 392 -4.77 -13.10 -27.13
C PRO A 392 -5.28 -11.66 -26.99
N LEU A 393 -4.61 -10.73 -27.68
CA LEU A 393 -4.90 -9.29 -27.69
C LEU A 393 -6.09 -8.91 -28.57
N ILE A 394 -7.21 -9.59 -28.42
CA ILE A 394 -8.46 -9.20 -29.09
C ILE A 394 -9.12 -8.10 -28.23
N PRO A 395 -9.28 -6.87 -28.73
CA PRO A 395 -9.85 -5.78 -27.95
C PRO A 395 -11.36 -5.99 -27.71
N PRO A 396 -11.89 -5.60 -26.54
CA PRO A 396 -13.34 -5.59 -26.30
C PRO A 396 -14.05 -4.51 -27.13
N GLU A 397 -15.30 -4.75 -27.52
CA GLU A 397 -16.07 -3.84 -28.39
C GLU A 397 -16.40 -2.48 -27.71
N ASN A 398 -16.74 -2.51 -26.42
CA ASN A 398 -17.33 -1.36 -25.71
C ASN A 398 -16.45 -0.84 -24.56
N LEU A 399 -15.15 -1.14 -24.57
CA LEU A 399 -14.22 -0.69 -23.54
C LEU A 399 -12.87 -0.29 -24.16
N PRO A 400 -12.33 0.91 -23.88
CA PRO A 400 -10.99 1.26 -24.32
C PRO A 400 -9.95 0.24 -23.84
N MET A 401 -9.00 -0.10 -24.71
CA MET A 401 -7.86 -0.95 -24.39
C MET A 401 -6.55 -0.17 -24.57
N LYS A 402 -5.67 -0.26 -23.57
CA LYS A 402 -4.26 0.18 -23.68
C LYS A 402 -3.34 -1.03 -23.56
N THR A 403 -2.25 -1.02 -24.31
CA THR A 403 -1.22 -2.05 -24.23
C THR A 403 0.11 -1.47 -23.76
N ALA A 404 0.91 -2.31 -23.11
CA ALA A 404 2.29 -2.01 -22.74
C ALA A 404 3.07 -3.31 -22.52
N ASP A 405 4.40 -3.21 -22.45
CA ASP A 405 5.22 -4.30 -21.94
C ASP A 405 5.03 -4.42 -20.43
N LEU A 406 4.46 -5.54 -20.00
CA LEU A 406 4.18 -5.84 -18.60
C LEU A 406 4.89 -7.11 -18.11
N VAL A 407 5.75 -7.72 -18.92
CA VAL A 407 6.34 -9.04 -18.63
C VAL A 407 7.48 -8.93 -17.64
N ASP A 408 7.46 -9.79 -16.59
CA ASP A 408 8.62 -10.11 -15.76
C ASP A 408 9.51 -11.10 -16.53
N GLU A 409 10.68 -10.65 -16.99
CA GLU A 409 11.58 -11.48 -17.82
C GLU A 409 12.07 -12.74 -17.10
N ALA A 410 12.16 -12.70 -15.76
CA ALA A 410 12.56 -13.86 -14.98
C ALA A 410 11.40 -14.87 -14.84
N ARG A 411 10.15 -14.40 -14.92
CA ARG A 411 8.93 -15.20 -14.81
C ARG A 411 7.91 -14.70 -15.85
N PRO A 412 8.06 -15.06 -17.13
CA PRO A 412 7.27 -14.48 -18.22
C PRO A 412 5.75 -14.71 -18.14
N TRP A 413 5.29 -15.59 -17.25
CA TRP A 413 3.87 -15.78 -16.92
C TRP A 413 3.35 -14.82 -15.83
N ARG A 414 4.17 -13.88 -15.34
CA ARG A 414 3.83 -12.91 -14.29
C ARG A 414 4.12 -11.48 -14.71
N HIS A 415 3.31 -10.57 -14.17
CA HIS A 415 3.51 -9.15 -14.34
C HIS A 415 4.78 -8.69 -13.62
N ASP A 416 5.58 -7.85 -14.30
CA ASP A 416 6.59 -7.05 -13.63
C ASP A 416 5.91 -5.91 -12.85
N GLY A 417 6.08 -5.92 -11.53
CA GLY A 417 5.41 -4.96 -10.65
C GLY A 417 5.84 -3.51 -10.90
N ALA A 418 7.08 -3.27 -11.31
CA ALA A 418 7.59 -1.92 -11.55
C ALA A 418 7.09 -1.37 -12.89
N LYS A 419 7.13 -2.18 -13.96
CA LYS A 419 6.54 -1.82 -15.27
C LYS A 419 5.04 -1.55 -15.11
N LEU A 420 4.33 -2.45 -14.44
CA LEU A 420 2.90 -2.32 -14.20
C LEU A 420 2.54 -1.06 -13.40
N ALA A 421 3.23 -0.81 -12.28
CA ALA A 421 3.02 0.40 -11.50
C ALA A 421 3.31 1.67 -12.32
N GLN A 422 4.34 1.66 -13.17
CA GLN A 422 4.63 2.80 -14.03
C GLN A 422 3.49 3.08 -15.02
N VAL A 423 2.92 2.04 -15.64
CA VAL A 423 1.78 2.18 -16.56
C VAL A 423 0.55 2.71 -15.82
N VAL A 424 0.24 2.15 -14.64
CA VAL A 424 -0.88 2.60 -13.79
C VAL A 424 -0.71 4.07 -13.40
N MET A 425 0.48 4.49 -13.00
CA MET A 425 0.74 5.87 -12.57
C MET A 425 0.69 6.88 -13.72
N ARG A 426 1.00 6.50 -14.96
CA ARG A 426 0.85 7.36 -16.15
C ARG A 426 -0.61 7.70 -16.48
N LEU A 427 -1.58 6.99 -15.88
CA LEU A 427 -3.01 7.29 -16.08
C LEU A 427 -3.51 8.37 -15.14
N LEU A 428 -2.73 8.73 -14.11
CA LEU A 428 -3.02 9.81 -13.16
C LEU A 428 -2.32 11.13 -13.52
N SER A 429 -1.41 11.12 -14.49
CA SER A 429 -0.72 12.28 -15.04
C SER A 429 -1.45 12.83 -16.26
#